data_AF-K0KZH7-F1
#
_entry.id   AF-K0KZH7-F1
#
_cell.length_a   1.000
_cell.length_b   1.000
_cell.length_c   1.000
_cell.angle_alpha   90.00
_cell.angle_beta   90.00
_cell.angle_gamma   90.00
#
_symmetry.space_group_name_H-M   'P 1'
#
loop_
_entity.id
_entity.type
_entity.pdbx_description
1 polymer ?
#
loop_
_entity_poly.entity_id
_entity_poly.type
_entity_poly.pdbx_seq_one_letter_code
_entity_poly.pdbx_strand_id
1 'polypeptide(L)'
;MKLSTLVIEGLLFSGIIALPANAGPKLCFDANKSEYCVGGNAKKCYEVYGSQTDIGKKPVENFCNFWCSKIKSPNECKTNKKKFNYHPNFACDKTQYC
;
A
#
# COMPACT_ATOMS: atom_id res chain seq x y z
N MET A 1 36.87 42.69 24.84
CA MET A 1 35.43 42.39 24.66
C MET A 1 35.26 40.89 24.84
N LYS A 2 34.48 40.47 25.84
CA LYS A 2 34.21 39.07 26.19
C LYS A 2 32.89 38.68 25.51
N LEU A 3 32.93 37.75 24.55
CA LEU A 3 31.73 37.13 24.01
C LEU A 3 31.72 35.66 24.41
N SER A 4 30.78 35.33 25.28
CA SER A 4 30.40 33.97 25.64
C SER A 4 29.60 33.38 24.48
N THR A 5 30.10 32.30 23.88
CA THR A 5 29.32 31.49 22.93
C THR A 5 28.84 30.24 23.66
N LEU A 6 27.56 30.24 23.99
CA LEU A 6 26.81 29.07 24.42
C LEU A 6 26.50 28.24 23.16
N VAL A 7 26.99 27.00 23.07
CA VAL A 7 26.49 26.02 22.11
C VAL A 7 25.94 24.84 22.91
N ILE A 8 24.63 24.88 23.13
CA ILE A 8 23.82 23.73 23.50
C ILE A 8 22.99 23.41 22.26
N GLU A 9 23.50 22.52 21.42
CA GLU A 9 22.72 21.72 20.49
C GLU A 9 23.42 20.35 20.50
N GLY A 10 22.83 19.28 21.00
CA GLY A 10 21.45 18.87 20.73
C GLY A 10 21.59 17.51 20.06
N LEU A 11 21.53 16.45 20.86
CA LEU A 11 21.40 15.07 20.41
C LEU A 11 20.23 14.98 19.41
N LEU A 12 20.54 14.79 18.13
CA LEU A 12 19.55 14.31 17.17
C LEU A 12 20.09 13.04 16.52
N PHE A 13 19.83 11.95 17.22
CA PHE A 13 19.48 10.64 16.68
C PHE A 13 19.94 10.38 15.24
N SER A 14 21.17 9.88 15.09
CA SER A 14 21.59 9.11 13.92
C SER A 14 20.88 7.75 13.92
N GLY A 15 19.54 7.77 13.87
CA GLY A 15 18.73 6.61 13.60
C GLY A 15 18.78 6.32 12.11
N ILE A 16 19.74 5.50 11.71
CA ILE A 16 19.82 4.95 10.35
C ILE A 16 18.60 4.04 10.20
N ILE A 17 17.49 4.56 9.67
CA ILE A 17 16.35 3.73 9.32
C ILE A 17 16.72 3.02 8.02
N ALA A 18 17.33 1.85 8.13
CA ALA A 18 17.50 0.93 7.02
C ALA A 18 16.11 0.48 6.57
N LEU A 19 15.52 1.18 5.58
CA LEU A 19 14.35 0.69 4.88
C LEU A 19 14.77 -0.53 4.05
N PRO A 20 14.21 -1.73 4.29
CA PRO A 20 14.51 -2.89 3.46
C PRO A 20 14.02 -2.61 2.03
N ALA A 21 14.95 -2.53 1.08
CA ALA A 21 14.74 -2.14 -0.31
C ALA A 21 13.94 -3.15 -1.16
N ASN A 22 13.13 -4.02 -0.55
CA ASN A 22 12.36 -5.06 -1.25
C ASN A 22 11.05 -5.43 -0.53
N ALA A 23 10.55 -4.57 0.36
CA ALA A 23 9.27 -4.81 1.02
C ALA A 23 8.13 -4.49 0.05
N GLY A 24 7.24 -5.45 -0.21
CA GLY A 24 6.01 -5.16 -0.95
C GLY A 24 5.11 -4.16 -0.19
N PRO A 25 3.95 -3.76 -0.76
CA PRO A 25 3.05 -2.83 -0.08
C PRO A 25 2.65 -3.34 1.31
N LYS A 26 2.42 -2.42 2.25
CA LYS A 26 1.82 -2.77 3.54
C LYS A 26 0.35 -3.14 3.31
N LEU A 27 0.00 -4.39 3.55
CA LEU A 27 -1.35 -4.93 3.38
C LEU A 27 -2.00 -5.13 4.74
N CYS A 28 -2.69 -4.10 5.22
CA CYS A 28 -3.40 -4.15 6.50
C CYS A 28 -4.66 -3.28 6.40
N PHE A 29 -5.73 -3.84 5.83
CA PHE A 29 -6.98 -3.11 5.65
C PHE A 29 -8.21 -4.02 5.73
N ASP A 30 -9.27 -3.46 6.30
CA ASP A 30 -10.61 -4.02 6.21
C ASP A 30 -11.22 -3.79 4.83
N ALA A 31 -12.31 -4.50 4.53
CA ALA A 31 -13.02 -4.37 3.27
C ALA A 31 -13.38 -2.89 3.02
N ASN A 32 -13.07 -2.42 1.82
CA ASN A 32 -13.29 -1.06 1.36
C ASN A 32 -12.53 0.04 2.13
N LYS A 33 -11.52 -0.31 2.94
CA LYS A 33 -10.72 0.66 3.73
C LYS A 33 -9.31 0.89 3.20
N SER A 34 -8.91 0.19 2.14
CA SER A 34 -7.65 0.46 1.45
C SER A 34 -7.65 1.86 0.83
N GLU A 35 -6.51 2.54 0.89
CA GLU A 35 -6.27 3.81 0.16
C GLU A 35 -6.49 3.65 -1.36
N TYR A 36 -6.28 2.44 -1.89
CA TYR A 36 -6.46 2.12 -3.31
C TYR A 36 -7.92 1.74 -3.66
N CYS A 37 -8.80 1.57 -2.66
CA CYS A 37 -10.23 1.37 -2.89
C CYS A 37 -10.96 2.71 -2.97
N VAL A 38 -10.73 3.44 -4.05
CA VAL A 38 -11.29 4.80 -4.22
C VAL A 38 -12.82 4.75 -4.20
N GLY A 39 -13.43 5.63 -3.41
CA GLY A 39 -14.89 5.70 -3.24
C GLY A 39 -15.46 4.62 -2.30
N GLY A 40 -14.64 3.75 -1.71
CA GLY A 40 -15.05 2.80 -0.68
C GLY A 40 -15.92 1.65 -1.19
N ASN A 41 -15.83 1.33 -2.48
CA ASN A 41 -16.31 0.05 -3.04
C ASN A 41 -15.75 -0.13 -4.47
N ALA A 42 -15.81 -1.38 -4.95
CA ALA A 42 -15.29 -1.74 -6.27
C ALA A 42 -15.94 -0.95 -7.41
N LYS A 43 -17.26 -0.71 -7.38
CA LYS A 43 -17.98 0.02 -8.44
C LYS A 43 -17.46 1.45 -8.60
N LYS A 44 -17.34 2.20 -7.50
CA LYS A 44 -16.80 3.56 -7.54
C LYS A 44 -15.32 3.57 -7.94
N CYS A 45 -14.56 2.58 -7.50
CA CYS A 45 -13.18 2.41 -7.95
C CYS A 45 -13.11 2.17 -9.48
N TYR A 46 -14.02 1.39 -10.07
CA TYR A 46 -14.12 1.23 -11.52
C TYR A 46 -14.48 2.50 -12.26
N GLU A 47 -15.37 3.32 -11.72
CA GLU A 47 -15.73 4.61 -12.33
C GLU A 47 -14.51 5.54 -12.39
N VAL A 48 -13.68 5.52 -11.34
CA VAL A 48 -12.46 6.33 -11.26
C VAL A 48 -11.35 5.80 -12.17
N TYR A 49 -11.01 4.50 -12.10
CA TYR A 49 -9.88 3.95 -12.85
C TYR A 49 -10.25 3.45 -14.24
N GLY A 50 -11.49 3.03 -14.46
CA GLY A 50 -11.98 2.51 -15.74
C GLY A 50 -12.24 3.60 -16.79
N SER A 51 -12.23 4.87 -16.38
CA SER A 51 -12.19 6.01 -17.29
C SER A 51 -10.82 6.20 -17.97
N GLN A 52 -9.77 5.51 -17.49
CA GLN A 52 -8.45 5.52 -18.11
C GLN A 52 -8.41 4.55 -19.30
N THR A 53 -8.28 5.10 -20.49
CA THR A 53 -8.47 4.40 -21.78
C THR A 53 -7.45 3.30 -22.06
N ASP A 54 -6.30 3.33 -21.40
CA ASP A 54 -5.15 2.49 -21.74
C ASP A 54 -5.05 1.18 -20.92
N ILE A 55 -5.79 1.08 -19.81
CA ILE A 55 -5.61 -0.01 -18.83
C ILE A 55 -6.58 -1.18 -19.08
N GLY A 56 -7.62 -0.99 -19.89
CA GLY A 56 -8.63 -2.00 -20.18
C GLY A 56 -9.52 -2.33 -18.98
N LYS A 57 -10.76 -2.78 -19.25
CA LYS A 57 -11.77 -2.96 -18.19
C LYS A 57 -11.39 -4.04 -17.16
N LYS A 58 -10.85 -5.17 -17.63
CA LYS A 58 -10.60 -6.35 -16.80
C LYS A 58 -9.42 -6.18 -15.82
N PRO A 59 -8.28 -5.57 -16.20
CA PRO A 59 -7.23 -5.25 -15.24
C PRO A 59 -7.69 -4.31 -14.14
N VAL A 60 -8.51 -3.30 -14.48
CA VAL A 60 -9.13 -2.41 -13.49
C VAL A 60 -10.10 -3.17 -12.59
N GLU A 61 -10.87 -4.11 -13.16
CA GLU A 61 -11.74 -5.01 -12.39
C GLU A 61 -11.00 -5.77 -11.30
N ASN A 62 -9.93 -6.44 -11.71
CA ASN A 62 -9.09 -7.24 -10.83
C ASN A 62 -8.42 -6.39 -9.75
N PHE A 63 -7.93 -5.18 -10.14
CA PHE A 63 -7.32 -4.23 -9.22
C PHE A 63 -8.30 -3.79 -8.13
N CYS A 64 -9.47 -3.23 -8.49
CA CYS A 64 -10.36 -2.70 -7.45
C CYS A 64 -10.97 -3.82 -6.61
N ASN A 65 -11.29 -4.98 -7.19
CA ASN A 65 -11.76 -6.10 -6.39
C ASN A 65 -10.73 -6.54 -5.34
N PHE A 66 -9.44 -6.58 -5.71
CA PHE A 66 -8.37 -6.91 -4.77
C PHE A 66 -8.25 -5.85 -3.67
N TRP A 67 -8.11 -4.57 -4.04
CA TRP A 67 -7.86 -3.50 -3.09
C TRP A 67 -9.08 -3.09 -2.26
N CYS A 68 -10.30 -3.37 -2.73
CA CYS A 68 -11.51 -3.18 -1.94
C CYS A 68 -11.85 -4.39 -1.04
N SER A 69 -11.10 -5.49 -1.14
CA SER A 69 -11.31 -6.64 -0.25
C SER A 69 -10.61 -6.47 1.09
N LYS A 70 -11.01 -7.24 2.11
CA LYS A 70 -10.26 -7.33 3.37
C LYS A 70 -8.94 -8.08 3.14
N ILE A 71 -7.84 -7.52 3.62
CA ILE A 71 -6.52 -8.15 3.64
C ILE A 71 -5.80 -7.79 4.94
N LYS A 72 -5.67 -8.76 5.84
CA LYS A 72 -4.91 -8.66 7.09
C LYS A 72 -3.85 -9.74 7.23
N SER A 73 -3.75 -10.66 6.26
CA SER A 73 -2.83 -11.79 6.31
C SER A 73 -2.32 -12.20 4.92
N PRO A 74 -1.18 -12.92 4.84
CA PRO A 74 -0.67 -13.52 3.61
C PRO A 74 -1.70 -14.42 2.91
N ASN A 75 -2.48 -15.18 3.68
CA ASN A 75 -3.49 -16.08 3.13
C ASN A 75 -4.64 -15.33 2.46
N GLU A 76 -5.15 -14.26 3.08
CA GLU A 76 -6.16 -13.39 2.46
C GLU A 76 -5.63 -12.75 1.17
N CYS A 77 -4.37 -12.27 1.18
CA CYS A 77 -3.71 -11.74 -0.02
C CYS A 77 -3.65 -12.77 -1.14
N LYS A 78 -3.16 -13.99 -0.88
CA LYS A 78 -3.05 -15.06 -1.90
C LYS A 78 -4.43 -15.47 -2.42
N THR A 79 -5.39 -15.61 -1.52
CA THR A 79 -6.78 -15.97 -1.85
C THR A 79 -7.40 -14.92 -2.76
N ASN A 80 -7.26 -13.64 -2.41
CA ASN A 80 -7.81 -12.54 -3.21
C ASN A 80 -7.08 -12.39 -4.56
N LYS A 81 -5.75 -12.54 -4.62
CA LYS A 81 -5.01 -12.54 -5.90
C LYS A 81 -5.52 -13.62 -6.85
N LYS A 82 -5.71 -14.84 -6.34
CA LYS A 82 -6.24 -15.95 -7.14
C LYS A 82 -7.70 -15.70 -7.55
N LYS A 83 -8.54 -15.31 -6.59
CA LYS A 83 -9.98 -15.05 -6.79
C LYS A 83 -10.22 -13.99 -7.87
N PHE A 84 -9.42 -12.92 -7.86
CA PHE A 84 -9.58 -11.79 -8.77
C PHE A 84 -8.57 -11.80 -9.92
N ASN A 85 -7.82 -12.89 -10.12
CA ASN A 85 -6.79 -12.98 -11.16
C ASN A 85 -5.86 -11.73 -11.20
N TYR A 86 -5.42 -11.27 -10.03
CA TYR A 86 -4.60 -10.08 -9.86
C TYR A 86 -3.13 -10.46 -9.66
N HIS A 87 -2.28 -10.07 -10.62
CA HIS A 87 -0.87 -10.46 -10.70
C HIS A 87 0.08 -9.26 -10.58
N PRO A 88 0.12 -8.56 -9.43
CA PRO A 88 1.04 -7.44 -9.25
C PRO A 88 2.47 -7.95 -9.02
N ASN A 89 3.46 -7.09 -9.25
CA ASN A 89 4.89 -7.39 -9.08
C ASN A 89 5.36 -7.41 -7.61
N PHE A 90 4.57 -7.99 -6.70
CA PHE A 90 4.95 -8.21 -5.31
C PHE A 90 4.45 -9.57 -4.83
N ALA A 91 5.18 -10.21 -3.92
CA ALA A 91 4.77 -11.47 -3.30
C ALA A 91 4.01 -11.20 -1.99
N CYS A 92 2.89 -11.91 -1.74
CA CYS A 92 2.15 -11.80 -0.48
C CYS A 92 2.98 -12.24 0.74
N ASP A 93 3.97 -13.12 0.55
CA ASP A 93 4.83 -13.57 1.66
C ASP A 93 5.90 -12.55 2.06
N LYS A 94 6.11 -11.53 1.23
CA LYS A 94 7.15 -10.48 1.43
C LYS A 94 6.55 -9.10 1.72
N THR A 95 5.24 -9.02 1.91
CA THR A 95 4.53 -7.80 2.28
C THR A 95 4.36 -7.73 3.79
N GLN A 96 4.34 -6.52 4.33
CA GLN A 96 4.02 -6.29 5.73
C GLN A 96 2.50 -6.36 5.94
N TYR A 97 2.07 -6.90 7.08
CA TYR A 97 0.66 -7.00 7.47
C TYR A 97 0.42 -6.27 8.80
N CYS A 98 -0.84 -6.27 9.26
CA CYS A 98 -1.09 -6.20 10.68
C CYS A 98 -0.53 -7.49 11.33
#